data_AF-A0A7Y5N634-F1
#
_entry.id   AF-A0A7Y5N634-F1
#
_cell.length_a   1.000
_cell.length_b   1.000
_cell.length_c   1.000
_cell.angle_alpha   90.00
_cell.angle_beta   90.00
_cell.angle_gamma   90.00
#
_symmetry.space_group_name_H-M   'P 1'
#
loop_
_entity.id
_entity.type
_entity.pdbx_description
1 polymer ?
#
loop_
_entity_poly.entity_id
_entity_poly.type
_entity_poly.pdbx_seq_one_letter_code
_entity_poly.pdbx_strand_id
1 'polypeptide(L)'
;SVAAYSPRRSERRVDEGWPREGIPGATYSRLKVEAERSLERLTSAAGADDRVTVVRPCLVGQYDAGGPMLRCGAPAPFPGALVGHLPVVPVDERFGLQLVHSDDVADALTRVVEQHALGRFDLAAEPVLRGADFADALHARPIRLSQSAARATMSALWRAHLSPLDPGWVDMAQQAPWVAGARARDELGWKPLHSARDVLHDLVRGMAAGAGAGTDALRARTVADGIRRAASGGSVARRSLT
;
A
#
# COMPACT_ATOMS: atom_id res chain seq x y z
N SER A 1 -3.71 2.44 -8.62
CA SER A 1 -3.63 2.58 -7.14
C SER A 1 -3.58 4.06 -6.79
N VAL A 2 -4.06 4.46 -5.61
CA VAL A 2 -4.05 5.86 -5.14
C VAL A 2 -2.64 6.48 -5.09
N ALA A 3 -1.59 5.65 -5.11
CA ALA A 3 -0.21 6.11 -5.22
C ALA A 3 0.11 6.88 -6.54
N ALA A 4 -0.77 6.87 -7.55
CA ALA A 4 -0.60 7.69 -8.75
C ALA A 4 -0.93 9.17 -8.50
N TYR A 5 -1.68 9.49 -7.44
CA TYR A 5 -2.10 10.86 -7.17
C TYR A 5 -0.95 11.78 -6.74
N SER A 6 -1.11 13.07 -7.06
CA SER A 6 -0.30 14.17 -6.56
C SER A 6 -0.52 14.39 -5.05
N PRO A 7 0.43 15.03 -4.35
CA PRO A 7 0.33 15.28 -2.91
C PRO A 7 -0.97 15.98 -2.51
N ARG A 8 -1.53 15.55 -1.38
CA ARG A 8 -2.70 16.20 -0.77
C ARG A 8 -2.36 17.59 -0.26
N ARG A 9 -3.35 18.48 -0.30
CA ARG A 9 -3.24 19.86 0.20
C ARG A 9 -3.93 20.07 1.54
N SER A 10 -4.80 19.14 1.94
CA SER A 10 -5.56 19.17 3.18
C SER A 10 -5.97 17.75 3.58
N GLU A 11 -6.69 17.63 4.69
CA GLU A 11 -7.32 16.40 5.16
C GLU A 11 -8.62 16.05 4.41
N ARG A 12 -9.04 16.87 3.44
CA ARG A 12 -10.25 16.61 2.65
C ARG A 12 -10.01 15.44 1.71
N ARG A 13 -11.00 14.55 1.65
CA ARG A 13 -11.01 13.45 0.68
C ARG A 13 -11.10 13.97 -0.75
N VAL A 14 -10.44 13.29 -1.66
CA VAL A 14 -10.42 13.62 -3.08
C VAL A 14 -11.19 12.59 -3.89
N ASP A 15 -11.61 13.00 -5.08
CA ASP A 15 -12.24 12.15 -6.09
C ASP A 15 -11.22 11.74 -7.16
N GLU A 16 -11.69 10.97 -8.15
CA GLU A 16 -10.88 10.42 -9.21
C GLU A 16 -10.31 11.47 -10.19
N GLY A 17 -10.78 12.72 -10.09
CA GLY A 17 -10.31 13.87 -10.85
C GLY A 17 -9.08 14.56 -10.24
N TRP A 18 -8.64 14.14 -9.05
CA TRP A 18 -7.44 14.71 -8.42
C TRP A 18 -6.19 14.54 -9.32
N PRO A 19 -5.28 15.54 -9.36
CA PRO A 19 -4.07 15.45 -10.17
C PRO A 19 -3.25 14.19 -9.86
N ARG A 20 -2.59 13.65 -10.89
CA ARG A 20 -1.90 12.34 -10.85
C ARG A 20 -0.45 12.41 -11.31
N GLU A 21 0.25 13.41 -10.81
CA GLU A 21 1.69 13.60 -11.07
C GLU A 21 2.59 12.78 -10.14
N GLY A 22 1.98 12.00 -9.23
CA GLY A 22 2.66 11.21 -8.22
C GLY A 22 3.27 12.04 -7.09
N ILE A 23 3.84 11.34 -6.12
CA ILE A 23 4.49 11.91 -4.94
C ILE A 23 5.99 12.13 -5.26
N PRO A 24 6.50 13.36 -5.13
CA PRO A 24 7.91 13.65 -5.34
C PRO A 24 8.81 12.79 -4.45
N GLY A 25 9.87 12.22 -5.04
CA GLY A 25 10.82 11.36 -4.33
C GLY A 25 10.37 9.91 -4.12
N ALA A 26 9.11 9.56 -4.41
CA ALA A 26 8.61 8.19 -4.26
C ALA A 26 8.64 7.43 -5.60
N THR A 27 9.63 6.53 -5.76
CA THR A 27 9.80 5.74 -7.00
C THR A 27 8.55 4.92 -7.33
N TYR A 28 7.95 4.25 -6.34
CA TYR A 28 6.72 3.46 -6.53
C TYR A 28 5.57 4.31 -7.11
N SER A 29 5.39 5.52 -6.57
CA SER A 29 4.37 6.45 -7.04
C SER A 29 4.60 6.86 -8.49
N ARG A 30 5.84 7.23 -8.85
CA ARG A 30 6.21 7.55 -10.24
C ARG A 30 5.94 6.41 -11.21
N LEU A 31 6.23 5.16 -10.80
CA LEU A 31 5.93 3.99 -11.62
C LEU A 31 4.43 3.76 -11.80
N LYS A 32 3.61 4.08 -10.79
CA LYS A 32 2.15 4.03 -10.93
C LYS A 32 1.61 5.09 -11.87
N VAL A 33 2.18 6.29 -11.87
CA VAL A 33 1.86 7.34 -12.86
C VAL A 33 2.21 6.87 -14.27
N GLU A 34 3.40 6.33 -14.47
CA GLU A 34 3.87 5.87 -15.78
C GLU A 34 3.04 4.70 -16.32
N ALA A 35 2.60 3.79 -15.45
CA ALA A 35 1.70 2.70 -15.82
C ALA A 35 0.37 3.23 -16.37
N GLU A 36 -0.23 4.22 -15.70
CA GLU A 36 -1.49 4.82 -16.18
C GLU A 36 -1.30 5.64 -17.46
N ARG A 37 -0.18 6.37 -17.60
CA ARG A 37 0.15 7.09 -18.85
C ARG A 37 0.38 6.13 -20.03
N SER A 38 0.99 4.98 -19.78
CA SER A 38 1.18 3.95 -20.79
C SER A 38 -0.15 3.36 -21.23
N LEU A 39 -1.05 3.10 -20.27
CA LEU A 39 -2.41 2.63 -20.55
C LEU A 39 -3.18 3.66 -21.40
N GLU A 40 -3.09 4.95 -21.06
CA GLU A 40 -3.74 6.02 -21.83
C GLU A 40 -3.22 6.14 -23.26
N ARG A 41 -1.91 6.02 -23.47
CA ARG A 41 -1.32 5.98 -24.80
C ARG A 41 -1.84 4.81 -25.62
N LEU A 42 -1.93 3.63 -25.02
CA LEU A 42 -2.47 2.43 -25.67
C LEU A 42 -3.94 2.62 -26.03
N THR A 43 -4.77 3.12 -25.11
CA THR A 43 -6.21 3.31 -25.37
C THR A 43 -6.49 4.44 -26.36
N SER A 44 -5.64 5.46 -26.41
CA SER A 44 -5.80 6.56 -27.37
C SER A 44 -5.39 6.16 -28.79
N ALA A 45 -4.51 5.16 -28.91
CA ALA A 45 -4.07 4.58 -30.18
C ALA A 45 -4.97 3.43 -30.65
N ALA A 46 -5.73 2.83 -29.74
CA ALA A 46 -6.72 1.80 -30.04
C ALA A 46 -8.01 2.39 -30.63
N GLY A 47 -8.73 1.58 -31.42
CA GLY A 47 -10.05 1.95 -31.95
C GLY A 47 -11.12 2.05 -30.85
N ALA A 48 -12.32 2.46 -31.24
CA ALA A 48 -13.45 2.71 -30.33
C ALA A 48 -13.95 1.49 -29.53
N ASP A 49 -13.51 0.27 -29.88
CA ASP A 49 -13.94 -0.98 -29.25
C ASP A 49 -13.16 -1.33 -27.96
N ASP A 50 -12.00 -0.70 -27.71
CA ASP A 50 -11.19 -1.00 -26.54
C ASP A 50 -11.69 -0.26 -25.29
N ARG A 51 -12.36 -1.01 -24.40
CA ARG A 51 -12.88 -0.52 -23.13
C ARG A 51 -11.87 -0.73 -22.01
N VAL A 52 -11.43 0.36 -21.40
CA VAL A 52 -10.48 0.32 -20.28
C VAL A 52 -11.03 1.02 -19.05
N THR A 53 -10.88 0.34 -17.92
CA THR A 53 -11.24 0.85 -16.59
C THR A 53 -10.04 0.73 -15.66
N VAL A 54 -9.77 1.80 -14.91
CA VAL A 54 -8.64 1.89 -13.98
C VAL A 54 -9.16 1.88 -12.55
N VAL A 55 -8.80 0.85 -11.80
CA VAL A 55 -9.11 0.77 -10.39
C VAL A 55 -7.91 1.22 -9.56
N ARG A 56 -8.16 2.12 -8.60
CA ARG A 56 -7.15 2.72 -7.74
C ARG A 56 -7.45 2.38 -6.28
N PRO A 57 -7.10 1.16 -5.84
CA PRO A 57 -7.22 0.83 -4.44
C PRO A 57 -6.17 1.60 -3.61
N CYS A 58 -6.54 1.87 -2.36
CA CYS A 58 -5.63 2.18 -1.27
C CYS A 58 -4.75 0.97 -0.92
N LEU A 59 -4.12 0.95 0.25
CA LEU A 59 -3.31 -0.20 0.64
C LEU A 59 -4.20 -1.44 0.76
N VAL A 60 -3.96 -2.45 -0.08
CA VAL A 60 -4.74 -3.69 -0.05
C VAL A 60 -4.19 -4.60 1.04
N GLY A 61 -5.06 -5.03 1.95
CA GLY A 61 -4.72 -5.91 3.06
C GLY A 61 -5.60 -7.14 3.14
N GLN A 62 -5.05 -8.20 3.73
CA GLN A 62 -5.69 -9.46 4.13
C GLN A 62 -4.69 -10.26 4.97
N TYR A 63 -5.16 -11.23 5.75
CA TYR A 63 -4.31 -12.11 6.57
C TYR A 63 -3.19 -12.77 5.77
N ASP A 64 -3.52 -13.41 4.65
CA ASP A 64 -2.56 -14.15 3.81
C ASP A 64 -1.53 -13.23 3.11
N ALA A 65 -1.78 -11.92 3.08
CA ALA A 65 -0.81 -10.95 2.58
C ALA A 65 0.21 -10.53 3.66
N GLY A 66 0.03 -10.94 4.92
CA GLY A 66 0.87 -10.51 6.04
C GLY A 66 2.35 -10.92 5.90
N GLY A 67 2.64 -12.19 5.67
CA GLY A 67 4.01 -12.66 5.41
C GLY A 67 4.64 -12.01 4.16
N PRO A 68 3.93 -11.96 3.01
CA PRO A 68 4.35 -11.20 1.83
C PRO A 68 4.65 -9.72 2.09
N MET A 69 3.81 -9.03 2.87
CA MET A 69 4.00 -7.62 3.21
C MET A 69 5.29 -7.43 4.00
N LEU A 70 5.52 -8.28 4.99
CA LEU A 70 6.75 -8.32 5.77
C LEU A 70 7.98 -8.60 4.92
N ARG A 71 7.87 -9.46 3.91
CA ARG A 71 8.96 -9.75 2.97
C ARG A 71 9.37 -8.52 2.16
N CYS A 72 8.44 -7.64 1.85
CA CYS A 72 8.70 -6.40 1.12
C CYS A 72 9.13 -5.24 2.05
N GLY A 73 8.57 -5.18 3.26
CA GLY A 73 8.71 -4.04 4.17
C GLY A 73 9.75 -4.19 5.27
N ALA A 74 10.14 -5.42 5.64
CA ALA A 74 11.05 -5.67 6.75
C ALA A 74 12.36 -6.34 6.30
N PRO A 75 13.48 -6.10 7.01
CA PRO A 75 14.73 -6.78 6.73
C PRO A 75 14.58 -8.30 6.78
N ALA A 76 15.32 -9.03 5.95
CA ALA A 76 15.28 -10.50 5.89
C ALA A 76 15.34 -11.21 7.26
N PRO A 77 16.24 -10.83 8.21
CA PRO A 77 16.32 -11.49 9.51
C PRO A 77 15.18 -11.16 10.47
N PHE A 78 14.31 -10.17 10.16
CA PHE A 78 13.22 -9.76 11.04
C PHE A 78 12.14 -10.86 11.14
N PRO A 79 11.96 -11.50 12.31
CA PRO A 79 10.94 -12.53 12.51
C PRO A 79 9.55 -11.90 12.56
N GLY A 80 8.56 -12.53 11.89
CA GLY A 80 7.18 -12.07 11.92
C GLY A 80 6.61 -11.97 13.34
N ALA A 81 6.93 -12.93 14.20
CA ALA A 81 6.50 -12.95 15.59
C ALA A 81 6.88 -11.68 16.38
N LEU A 82 7.93 -10.95 15.98
CA LEU A 82 8.32 -9.70 16.66
C LEU A 82 7.42 -8.50 16.31
N VAL A 83 6.54 -8.61 15.30
CA VAL A 83 5.63 -7.52 14.91
C VAL A 83 4.75 -7.08 16.09
N GLY A 84 4.16 -8.03 16.81
CA GLY A 84 3.34 -7.75 18.01
C GLY A 84 4.15 -7.47 19.29
N HIS A 85 5.47 -7.45 19.20
CA HIS A 85 6.38 -7.19 20.33
C HIS A 85 7.18 -5.89 20.15
N LEU A 86 6.87 -5.10 19.12
CA LEU A 86 7.47 -3.79 18.94
C LEU A 86 7.03 -2.88 20.09
N PRO A 87 7.97 -2.38 20.92
CA PRO A 87 7.59 -1.64 22.13
C PRO A 87 6.98 -0.27 21.80
N VAL A 88 7.35 0.28 20.63
CA VAL A 88 6.96 1.62 20.20
C VAL A 88 6.67 1.68 18.70
N VAL A 89 5.76 2.56 18.32
CA VAL A 89 5.46 2.91 16.92
C VAL A 89 5.62 4.42 16.75
N PRO A 90 6.48 4.88 15.84
CA PRO A 90 6.59 6.31 15.55
C PRO A 90 5.33 6.80 14.84
N VAL A 91 4.73 7.84 15.40
CA VAL A 91 3.51 8.46 14.88
C VAL A 91 3.74 9.95 14.66
N ASP A 92 3.29 10.43 13.51
CA ASP A 92 3.15 11.85 13.20
C ASP A 92 1.65 12.19 13.22
N GLU A 93 1.26 13.33 13.78
CA GLU A 93 -0.16 13.70 13.91
C GLU A 93 -0.83 13.91 12.55
N ARG A 94 -0.06 14.25 11.51
CA ARG A 94 -0.54 14.41 10.14
C ARG A 94 -0.59 13.08 9.40
N PHE A 95 -0.04 12.00 9.95
CA PHE A 95 -0.09 10.70 9.32
C PHE A 95 -1.53 10.21 9.19
N GLY A 96 -1.83 9.57 8.06
CA GLY A 96 -3.11 8.93 7.82
C GLY A 96 -3.04 8.00 6.63
N LEU A 97 -3.54 6.78 6.78
CA LEU A 97 -3.53 5.75 5.76
C LEU A 97 -4.93 5.14 5.61
N GLN A 98 -5.32 4.80 4.39
CA GLN A 98 -6.53 4.02 4.13
C GLN A 98 -6.14 2.62 3.68
N LEU A 99 -6.92 1.64 4.11
CA LEU A 99 -6.80 0.25 3.70
C LEU A 99 -8.09 -0.18 3.00
N VAL A 100 -8.02 -1.26 2.24
CA VAL A 100 -9.17 -1.96 1.66
C VAL A 100 -8.88 -3.46 1.66
N HIS A 101 -9.88 -4.29 1.96
CA HIS A 101 -9.67 -5.74 1.95
C HIS A 101 -9.51 -6.27 0.53
N SER A 102 -8.73 -7.35 0.36
CA SER A 102 -8.57 -7.99 -0.96
C SER A 102 -9.91 -8.44 -1.56
N ASP A 103 -10.81 -9.00 -0.75
CA ASP A 103 -12.13 -9.43 -1.23
C ASP A 103 -13.02 -8.25 -1.62
N ASP A 104 -12.91 -7.11 -0.92
CA ASP A 104 -13.66 -5.90 -1.29
C ASP A 104 -13.15 -5.33 -2.62
N VAL A 105 -11.85 -5.43 -2.90
CA VAL A 105 -11.29 -5.09 -4.22
C VAL A 105 -11.78 -6.06 -5.29
N ALA A 106 -11.86 -7.36 -4.99
CA ALA A 106 -12.38 -8.36 -5.91
C ALA A 106 -13.85 -8.10 -6.26
N ASP A 107 -14.70 -7.80 -5.27
CA ASP A 107 -16.11 -7.41 -5.49
C ASP A 107 -16.23 -6.19 -6.40
N ALA A 108 -15.42 -5.15 -6.19
CA ALA A 108 -15.40 -3.98 -7.08
C ALA A 108 -15.03 -4.35 -8.53
N LEU A 109 -14.02 -5.19 -8.70
CA LEU A 109 -13.58 -5.64 -10.03
C LEU A 109 -14.66 -6.45 -10.74
N THR A 110 -15.34 -7.37 -10.03
CA THR A 110 -16.48 -8.13 -10.55
C THR A 110 -17.58 -7.18 -11.04
N ARG A 111 -17.96 -6.19 -10.22
CA ARG A 111 -18.98 -5.19 -10.60
C ARG A 111 -18.58 -4.37 -11.82
N VAL A 112 -17.33 -3.94 -11.91
CA VAL A 112 -16.80 -3.23 -13.08
C VAL A 112 -16.98 -4.07 -14.35
N VAL A 113 -16.68 -5.36 -14.29
CA VAL A 113 -16.81 -6.27 -15.44
C VAL A 113 -18.28 -6.50 -15.80
N GLU A 114 -19.11 -6.87 -14.83
CA GLU A 114 -20.54 -7.19 -15.04
C GLU A 114 -21.34 -6.00 -15.56
N GLN A 115 -21.05 -4.80 -15.07
CA GLN A 115 -21.74 -3.57 -15.47
C GLN A 115 -21.07 -2.89 -16.67
N HIS A 116 -19.94 -3.43 -17.13
CA HIS A 116 -19.05 -2.81 -18.10
C HIS A 116 -18.72 -1.34 -17.76
N ALA A 117 -18.56 -1.02 -16.48
CA ALA A 117 -18.39 0.35 -16.04
C ALA A 117 -17.06 0.93 -16.55
N LEU A 118 -17.08 2.16 -17.07
CA LEU A 118 -15.93 2.81 -17.68
C LEU A 118 -15.33 3.91 -16.79
N GLY A 119 -14.02 4.12 -16.92
CA GLY A 119 -13.33 5.24 -16.30
C GLY A 119 -12.48 4.80 -15.12
N ARG A 120 -12.56 5.52 -14.00
CA ARG A 120 -11.64 5.38 -12.87
C ARG A 120 -12.44 5.22 -11.60
N PHE A 121 -12.01 4.31 -10.72
CA PHE A 121 -12.68 4.02 -9.45
C PHE A 121 -11.67 3.92 -8.32
N ASP A 122 -11.80 4.80 -7.33
CA ASP A 122 -11.01 4.72 -6.10
C ASP A 122 -11.66 3.77 -5.08
N LEU A 123 -10.86 2.88 -4.48
CA LEU A 123 -11.34 1.91 -3.49
C LEU A 123 -10.64 2.10 -2.15
N ALA A 124 -11.43 2.42 -1.13
CA ALA A 124 -10.97 2.58 0.25
C ALA A 124 -12.06 2.13 1.22
N ALA A 125 -11.66 1.46 2.30
CA ALA A 125 -12.50 1.25 3.46
C ALA A 125 -12.37 2.42 4.45
N GLU A 126 -13.35 2.52 5.35
CA GLU A 126 -13.40 3.51 6.42
C GLU A 126 -12.97 2.91 7.76
N PRO A 127 -12.40 3.69 8.69
CA PRO A 127 -12.01 5.11 8.56
C PRO A 127 -10.61 5.30 7.95
N VAL A 128 -10.17 6.54 7.79
CA VAL A 128 -8.73 6.85 7.66
C VAL A 128 -8.04 6.46 8.96
N LEU A 129 -7.08 5.54 8.88
CA LEU A 129 -6.30 5.06 10.02
C LEU A 129 -5.22 6.06 10.39
N ARG A 130 -5.13 6.37 11.67
CA ARG A 130 -4.13 7.26 12.27
C ARG A 130 -3.12 6.45 13.07
N GLY A 131 -2.07 7.11 13.54
CA GLY A 131 -1.01 6.44 14.31
C GLY A 131 -1.50 5.64 15.52
N ALA A 132 -2.59 6.07 16.16
CA ALA A 132 -3.21 5.36 17.27
C ALA A 132 -3.78 4.00 16.85
N ASP A 133 -4.40 3.89 15.67
CA ASP A 133 -4.94 2.62 15.16
C ASP A 133 -3.79 1.61 14.91
N PHE A 134 -2.63 2.07 14.43
CA PHE A 134 -1.44 1.22 14.26
C PHE A 134 -0.82 0.81 15.60
N ALA A 135 -0.76 1.73 16.56
CA ALA A 135 -0.27 1.42 17.90
C ALA A 135 -1.14 0.36 18.58
N ASP A 136 -2.47 0.48 18.45
CA ASP A 136 -3.43 -0.50 18.96
C ASP A 136 -3.26 -1.87 18.29
N ALA A 137 -3.25 -1.92 16.95
CA ALA A 137 -3.10 -3.17 16.21
C ALA A 137 -1.78 -3.91 16.50
N LEU A 138 -0.71 -3.17 16.82
CA LEU A 138 0.61 -3.72 17.15
C LEU A 138 0.81 -3.95 18.66
N HIS A 139 -0.16 -3.59 19.51
CA HIS A 139 -0.01 -3.56 20.96
C HIS A 139 1.22 -2.76 21.44
N ALA A 140 1.51 -1.66 20.75
CA ALA A 140 2.71 -0.85 20.90
C ALA A 140 2.39 0.54 21.47
N ARG A 141 3.39 1.22 22.04
CA ARG A 141 3.23 2.60 22.52
C ARG A 141 3.49 3.60 21.40
N PRO A 142 2.59 4.55 21.11
CA PRO A 142 2.86 5.58 20.12
C PRO A 142 3.92 6.55 20.64
N ILE A 143 4.94 6.85 19.84
CA ILE A 143 5.93 7.90 20.12
C ILE A 143 5.85 8.97 19.04
N ARG A 144 5.85 10.25 19.44
CA ARG A 144 5.82 11.35 18.47
C ARG A 144 7.16 11.42 17.74
N LEU A 145 7.12 11.26 16.42
CA LEU A 145 8.28 11.40 15.56
C LEU A 145 7.91 12.30 14.39
N SER A 146 8.65 13.41 14.21
CA SER A 146 8.40 14.31 13.09
C SER A 146 8.70 13.62 11.75
N GLN A 147 7.97 14.02 10.70
CA GLN A 147 8.24 13.59 9.32
C GLN A 147 9.73 13.65 8.95
N SER A 148 10.40 14.77 9.23
CA SER A 148 11.79 14.96 8.87
C SER A 148 12.71 13.95 9.56
N ALA A 149 12.46 13.65 10.83
CA ALA A 149 13.22 12.66 11.58
C ALA A 149 12.94 11.23 11.07
N ALA A 150 11.69 10.89 10.79
CA ALA A 150 11.31 9.61 10.20
C ALA A 150 11.99 9.39 8.84
N ARG A 151 11.95 10.41 7.97
CA ARG A 151 12.58 10.39 6.65
C ARG A 151 14.10 10.31 6.73
N ALA A 152 14.74 11.05 7.63
CA ALA A 152 16.19 10.99 7.83
C ALA A 152 16.64 9.61 8.32
N THR A 153 15.90 9.02 9.27
CA THR A 153 16.16 7.67 9.80
C THR A 153 16.03 6.63 8.70
N MET A 154 14.93 6.67 7.92
CA MET A 154 14.74 5.76 6.80
C MET A 154 15.83 5.92 5.74
N SER A 155 16.24 7.16 5.43
CA SER A 155 17.34 7.45 4.50
C SER A 155 18.68 6.87 4.98
N ALA A 156 18.98 6.96 6.28
CA ALA A 156 20.20 6.38 6.85
C ALA A 156 20.17 4.84 6.79
N LEU A 157 19.05 4.23 7.20
CA LEU A 157 18.88 2.77 7.15
C LEU A 157 18.96 2.22 5.72
N TRP A 158 18.36 2.93 4.75
CA TRP A 158 18.39 2.55 3.34
C TRP A 158 19.80 2.68 2.76
N ARG A 159 20.52 3.78 3.02
CA ARG A 159 21.92 3.96 2.59
C ARG A 159 22.87 2.96 3.25
N ALA A 160 22.58 2.54 4.47
CA ALA A 160 23.29 1.47 5.16
C ALA A 160 22.88 0.06 4.66
N HIS A 161 21.93 -0.04 3.71
CA HIS A 161 21.35 -1.28 3.20
C HIS A 161 20.69 -2.15 4.28
N LEU A 162 20.25 -1.55 5.39
CA LEU A 162 19.56 -2.21 6.49
C LEU A 162 18.04 -2.25 6.29
N SER A 163 17.48 -1.28 5.54
CA SER A 163 16.05 -1.24 5.20
C SER A 163 15.82 -1.62 3.74
N PRO A 164 14.81 -2.47 3.42
CA PRO A 164 14.37 -2.68 2.04
C PRO A 164 13.58 -1.49 1.48
N LEU A 165 13.02 -0.64 2.35
CA LEU A 165 12.23 0.53 1.97
C LEU A 165 13.12 1.76 1.83
N ASP A 166 13.00 2.43 0.69
CA ASP A 166 13.61 3.74 0.45
C ASP A 166 12.82 4.85 1.15
N PRO A 167 13.43 6.04 1.40
CA PRO A 167 12.76 7.13 2.11
C PRO A 167 11.49 7.66 1.41
N GLY A 168 11.31 7.40 0.11
CA GLY A 168 10.11 7.78 -0.63
C GLY A 168 8.83 7.11 -0.13
N TRP A 169 8.92 5.99 0.59
CA TRP A 169 7.76 5.39 1.27
C TRP A 169 7.23 6.26 2.41
N VAL A 170 8.12 6.97 3.13
CA VAL A 170 7.70 7.93 4.16
C VAL A 170 7.00 9.12 3.51
N ASP A 171 7.55 9.62 2.40
CA ASP A 171 6.95 10.71 1.64
C ASP A 171 5.56 10.32 1.12
N MET A 172 5.41 9.11 0.55
CA MET A 172 4.13 8.61 0.07
C MET A 172 3.10 8.44 1.18
N ALA A 173 3.47 7.82 2.30
CA ALA A 173 2.55 7.58 3.41
C ALA A 173 2.01 8.88 4.03
N GLN A 174 2.76 9.98 3.92
CA GLN A 174 2.36 11.28 4.46
C GLN A 174 1.70 12.21 3.44
N GLN A 175 2.01 12.07 2.16
CA GLN A 175 1.55 13.00 1.13
C GLN A 175 0.42 12.43 0.27
N ALA A 176 0.27 11.10 0.19
CA ALA A 176 -0.82 10.51 -0.58
C ALA A 176 -2.19 11.05 -0.08
N PRO A 177 -3.08 11.43 -1.00
CA PRO A 177 -4.40 11.90 -0.63
C PRO A 177 -5.27 10.75 -0.12
N TRP A 178 -6.20 11.12 0.74
CA TRP A 178 -7.27 10.22 1.12
C TRP A 178 -8.38 10.33 0.09
N VAL A 179 -8.93 9.20 -0.32
CA VAL A 179 -9.93 9.14 -1.39
C VAL A 179 -11.32 8.99 -0.80
N ALA A 180 -12.29 9.53 -1.51
CA ALA A 180 -13.69 9.41 -1.15
C ALA A 180 -14.25 8.04 -1.54
N GLY A 181 -13.88 7.51 -2.72
CA GLY A 181 -14.49 6.29 -3.28
C GLY A 181 -15.99 6.44 -3.56
N ALA A 182 -16.47 7.67 -3.76
CA ALA A 182 -17.89 7.97 -3.98
C ALA A 182 -18.39 7.35 -5.28
N ARG A 183 -17.62 7.48 -6.35
CA ARG A 183 -17.98 6.94 -7.66
C ARG A 183 -18.19 5.43 -7.66
N ALA A 184 -17.33 4.68 -6.96
CA ALA A 184 -17.51 3.24 -6.81
C ALA A 184 -18.83 2.88 -6.09
N ARG A 185 -19.23 3.67 -5.07
CA ARG A 185 -20.53 3.48 -4.40
C ARG A 185 -21.70 3.83 -5.29
N ASP A 186 -21.63 4.97 -5.96
CA ASP A 186 -22.76 5.57 -6.66
C ASP A 186 -23.00 4.90 -8.03
N GLU A 187 -21.94 4.55 -8.76
CA GLU A 187 -22.04 3.92 -10.08
C GLU A 187 -22.05 2.38 -10.02
N LEU A 188 -21.28 1.76 -9.10
CA LEU A 188 -21.18 0.28 -9.04
C LEU A 188 -22.07 -0.36 -7.99
N GLY A 189 -22.65 0.43 -7.09
CA GLY A 189 -23.26 -0.07 -5.85
C GLY A 189 -22.26 -0.74 -4.91
N TRP A 190 -20.96 -0.50 -5.09
CA TRP A 190 -19.89 -1.14 -4.32
C TRP A 190 -19.82 -0.57 -2.90
N LYS A 191 -19.74 -1.43 -1.89
CA LYS A 191 -19.48 -1.03 -0.50
C LYS A 191 -18.54 -2.05 0.14
N PRO A 192 -17.45 -1.61 0.78
CA PRO A 192 -16.54 -2.53 1.46
C PRO A 192 -17.26 -3.21 2.61
N LEU A 193 -17.09 -4.53 2.74
CA LEU A 193 -17.63 -5.32 3.84
C LEU A 193 -16.72 -5.26 5.08
N HIS A 194 -15.43 -4.96 4.88
CA HIS A 194 -14.45 -4.88 5.95
C HIS A 194 -14.11 -3.42 6.27
N SER A 195 -14.07 -3.05 7.56
CA SER A 195 -13.57 -1.74 7.95
C SER A 195 -12.05 -1.67 7.78
N ALA A 196 -11.49 -0.48 7.58
CA ALA A 196 -10.05 -0.30 7.46
C ALA A 196 -9.30 -0.80 8.72
N ARG A 197 -9.94 -0.71 9.90
CA ARG A 197 -9.38 -1.23 11.16
C ARG A 197 -9.32 -2.74 11.16
N ASP A 198 -10.40 -3.41 10.76
CA ASP A 198 -10.42 -4.88 10.67
C ASP A 198 -9.35 -5.38 9.72
N VAL A 199 -9.20 -4.72 8.56
CA VAL A 199 -8.15 -5.04 7.59
C VAL A 199 -6.75 -4.82 8.18
N LEU A 200 -6.54 -3.77 8.97
CA LEU A 200 -5.26 -3.54 9.65
C LEU A 200 -4.96 -4.64 10.67
N HIS A 201 -5.90 -4.98 11.55
CA HIS A 201 -5.72 -6.05 12.53
C HIS A 201 -5.49 -7.39 11.84
N ASP A 202 -6.25 -7.69 10.80
CA ASP A 202 -6.12 -8.93 10.04
C ASP A 202 -4.74 -9.06 9.38
N LEU A 203 -4.29 -7.98 8.74
CA LEU A 203 -2.96 -7.92 8.15
C LEU A 203 -1.85 -8.07 9.21
N VAL A 204 -1.94 -7.39 10.35
CA VAL A 204 -0.94 -7.49 11.44
C VAL A 204 -0.89 -8.90 12.03
N ARG A 205 -2.04 -9.56 12.23
CA ARG A 205 -2.08 -10.97 12.64
C ARG A 205 -1.39 -11.86 11.62
N GLY A 206 -1.66 -11.64 10.33
CA GLY A 206 -1.00 -12.35 9.24
C GLY A 206 0.52 -12.13 9.21
N MET A 207 0.97 -10.90 9.48
CA MET A 207 2.40 -10.58 9.60
C MET A 207 3.04 -11.35 10.76
N ALA A 208 2.39 -11.35 11.93
CA ALA A 208 2.86 -12.05 13.12
C ALA A 208 2.99 -13.57 12.90
N ALA A 209 2.00 -14.15 12.21
CA ALA A 209 1.99 -15.57 11.86
C ALA A 209 2.91 -15.95 10.69
N GLY A 210 3.45 -14.96 9.96
CA GLY A 210 4.17 -15.22 8.70
C GLY A 210 3.27 -15.82 7.61
N ALA A 211 1.98 -15.55 7.68
CA ALA A 211 0.93 -16.14 6.85
C ALA A 211 1.15 -15.93 5.35
N GLY A 212 0.50 -16.79 4.56
CA GLY A 212 0.58 -16.81 3.12
C GLY A 212 -0.39 -17.81 2.52
N ALA A 213 -0.62 -17.69 1.22
CA ALA A 213 -1.45 -18.60 0.44
C ALA A 213 -0.62 -19.34 -0.63
N GLY A 214 -1.28 -20.24 -1.37
CA GLY A 214 -0.63 -21.15 -2.34
C GLY A 214 -0.08 -20.48 -3.61
N THR A 215 -0.32 -19.18 -3.83
CA THR A 215 0.22 -18.47 -5.01
C THR A 215 1.63 -17.93 -4.75
N ASP A 216 2.45 -17.81 -5.78
CA ASP A 216 3.81 -17.27 -5.64
C ASP A 216 3.85 -15.86 -5.04
N ALA A 217 2.86 -15.03 -5.37
CA ALA A 217 2.71 -13.69 -4.82
C ALA A 217 2.43 -13.72 -3.31
N LEU A 218 1.56 -14.63 -2.87
CA LEU A 218 1.13 -14.78 -1.49
C LEU A 218 1.92 -15.81 -0.69
N ARG A 219 2.98 -16.41 -1.26
CA ARG A 219 3.78 -17.42 -0.55
C ARG A 219 4.16 -16.96 0.85
N ALA A 220 4.05 -17.87 1.81
CA ALA A 220 4.40 -17.62 3.20
C ALA A 220 5.85 -17.14 3.36
N ARG A 221 6.12 -16.36 4.41
CA ARG A 221 7.46 -15.85 4.70
C ARG A 221 8.12 -16.74 5.75
N THR A 222 9.32 -17.23 5.44
CA THR A 222 10.25 -17.79 6.43
C THR A 222 11.52 -16.94 6.51
N VAL A 223 12.13 -16.88 7.70
CA VAL A 223 13.41 -16.18 7.90
C VAL A 223 14.52 -16.86 7.11
N ALA A 224 14.53 -18.20 7.09
CA ALA A 224 15.51 -18.99 6.35
C ALA A 224 15.51 -18.68 4.84
N ASP A 225 14.33 -18.59 4.21
CA ASP A 225 14.24 -18.22 2.79
C ASP A 225 14.65 -16.77 2.55
N GLY A 226 14.37 -15.87 3.49
CA GLY A 226 14.81 -14.48 3.43
C GLY A 226 16.33 -14.37 3.41
N ILE A 227 17.00 -15.06 4.34
CA ILE A 227 18.47 -15.11 4.43
C ILE A 227 19.06 -15.75 3.16
N ARG A 228 18.52 -16.88 2.72
CA ARG A 228 18.98 -17.57 1.50
C ARG A 228 18.91 -16.64 0.28
N ARG A 229 17.79 -15.94 0.09
CA ARG A 229 17.61 -14.99 -1.03
C ARG A 229 18.51 -13.76 -0.93
N ALA A 230 18.79 -13.28 0.27
CA ALA A 230 19.71 -12.18 0.48
C ALA A 230 21.16 -12.59 0.18
N ALA A 231 21.54 -13.82 0.56
CA ALA A 231 22.85 -14.40 0.25
C ALA A 231 23.03 -14.70 -1.25
N SER A 232 22.00 -15.22 -1.92
CA SER A 232 22.10 -15.64 -3.32
C SER A 232 21.90 -14.51 -4.34
N GLY A 233 21.16 -13.45 -4.00
CA GLY A 233 20.78 -12.39 -4.94
C GLY A 233 21.02 -10.97 -4.43
N GLY A 234 21.78 -10.81 -3.33
CA GLY A 234 21.99 -9.52 -2.66
C GLY A 234 20.73 -9.00 -1.95
N SER A 235 20.89 -7.91 -1.18
CA SER A 235 19.74 -7.17 -0.66
C SER A 235 18.92 -6.59 -1.82
N VAL A 236 17.62 -6.34 -1.61
CA VAL A 236 16.76 -5.71 -2.63
C VAL A 236 17.37 -4.40 -3.17
N ALA A 237 18.16 -3.70 -2.34
CA ALA A 237 18.91 -2.51 -2.72
C ALA A 237 20.13 -2.75 -3.63
N ARG A 238 20.51 -4.00 -3.94
CA ARG A 238 21.65 -4.38 -4.80
C ARG A 238 21.26 -5.22 -6.03
N ARG A 239 19.98 -5.47 -6.24
CA ARG A 239 19.54 -6.29 -7.38
C ARG A 239 19.62 -5.48 -8.67
N SER A 240 20.52 -5.86 -9.56
CA SER A 240 20.45 -5.45 -10.97
C SER A 240 19.22 -6.08 -11.59
N LEU A 241 18.38 -5.25 -12.22
CA LEU A 241 17.34 -5.70 -13.14
C LEU A 241 18.05 -6.10 -14.43
N THR A 242 18.46 -7.36 -14.54
CA THR A 242 18.87 -7.98 -15.80
C THR A 242 17.64 -8.54 -16.51
#